data_AF-A0AAE3N2R9-F1
#
_entry.id   AF-A0AAE3N2R9-F1
#
_cell.length_a   1.000
_cell.length_b   1.000
_cell.length_c   1.000
_cell.angle_alpha   90.00
_cell.angle_beta   90.00
_cell.angle_gamma   90.00
#
_symmetry.space_group_name_H-M   'P 1'
#
loop_
_entity.id
_entity.type
_entity.pdbx_description
1 polymer ?
#
loop_
_entity_poly.entity_id
_entity_poly.type
_entity_poly.pdbx_seq_one_letter_code
_entity_poly.pdbx_strand_id
1 'polypeptide(L)'
;ETSTDNDQIQLEIAKLQEQLTSIAEGASFNGENWLTGKNTADGDIDEGTVVDGFVREGGAVRVTTATVDLTEVILTGTGGLLESVLTIDASTSTDLAGDLTTVETALAALNKAGATLGALSTRIDLQDNFAAKLSDSIESGVSRLVDADMEEESAKLSALQTQQQLAIQSLSIANSSTQNILTLFRS
;
A
#
# COMPACT_ATOMS: atom_id res chain seq x y z
N GLU A 1 -4.78 56.20 -18.47
CA GLU A 1 -3.61 55.39 -18.88
C GLU A 1 -3.44 54.12 -18.04
N THR A 2 -3.96 54.06 -16.82
CA THR A 2 -3.91 52.87 -15.94
C THR A 2 -4.72 51.65 -16.41
N SER A 3 -5.71 51.80 -17.30
CA SER A 3 -6.50 50.65 -17.79
C SER A 3 -5.64 49.67 -18.59
N THR A 4 -4.79 50.17 -19.50
CA THR A 4 -3.99 49.33 -20.39
C THR A 4 -2.94 48.52 -19.62
N ASP A 5 -2.37 49.08 -18.56
CA ASP A 5 -1.39 48.40 -17.71
C ASP A 5 -2.07 47.32 -16.84
N ASN A 6 -3.24 47.63 -16.28
CA ASN A 6 -4.05 46.65 -15.54
C ASN A 6 -4.53 45.50 -16.43
N ASP A 7 -4.87 45.79 -17.70
CA ASP A 7 -5.26 44.78 -18.68
C ASP A 7 -4.09 43.84 -19.02
N GLN A 8 -2.86 44.37 -19.09
CA GLN A 8 -1.65 43.56 -19.29
C GLN A 8 -1.35 42.67 -18.07
N ILE A 9 -1.46 43.21 -16.85
CA ILE A 9 -1.30 42.44 -15.61
C ILE A 9 -2.37 41.35 -15.52
N GLN A 10 -3.62 41.66 -15.86
CA GLN A 10 -4.69 40.68 -15.87
C GLN A 10 -4.46 39.57 -16.89
N LEU A 11 -3.87 39.88 -18.05
CA LEU A 11 -3.50 38.85 -19.02
C LEU A 11 -2.45 37.87 -18.44
N GLU A 12 -1.47 38.37 -17.69
CA GLU A 12 -0.47 37.53 -17.03
C GLU A 12 -1.10 36.68 -15.92
N ILE A 13 -1.96 37.26 -15.08
CA ILE A 13 -2.71 36.54 -14.04
C ILE A 13 -3.55 35.43 -14.66
N ALA A 14 -4.28 35.73 -15.73
CA ALA A 14 -5.09 34.74 -16.44
C ALA A 14 -4.25 33.58 -16.99
N LYS A 15 -3.03 33.86 -17.50
CA LYS A 15 -2.11 32.82 -17.97
C LYS A 15 -1.59 31.95 -16.82
N LEU A 16 -1.32 32.53 -15.65
CA LEU A 16 -0.93 31.78 -14.47
C LEU A 16 -2.08 30.92 -13.92
N GLN A 17 -3.31 31.45 -13.89
CA GLN A 17 -4.53 30.71 -13.52
C GLN A 17 -4.78 29.52 -14.47
N GLU A 18 -4.60 29.72 -15.78
CA GLU A 18 -4.68 28.66 -16.78
C GLU A 18 -3.62 27.57 -16.54
N GLN A 19 -2.38 27.97 -16.25
CA GLN A 19 -1.31 27.02 -15.92
C GLN A 19 -1.61 26.24 -14.63
N LEU A 20 -2.10 26.88 -13.58
CA LEU A 20 -2.48 26.21 -12.33
C LEU A 20 -3.58 25.18 -12.57
N THR A 21 -4.59 25.53 -13.36
CA THR A 21 -5.67 24.61 -13.74
C THR A 21 -5.13 23.44 -14.55
N SER A 22 -4.26 23.70 -15.53
CA SER A 22 -3.63 22.65 -16.34
C SER A 22 -2.76 21.69 -15.52
N ILE A 23 -2.04 22.19 -14.50
CA ILE A 23 -1.25 21.35 -13.60
C ILE A 23 -2.17 20.48 -12.74
N ALA A 24 -3.23 21.07 -12.18
CA ALA A 24 -4.20 20.35 -11.36
C ALA A 24 -4.92 19.26 -12.18
N GLU A 25 -5.38 19.56 -13.40
CA GLU A 25 -6.05 18.59 -14.28
C GLU A 25 -5.08 17.53 -14.83
N GLY A 26 -3.82 17.89 -15.07
CA GLY A 26 -2.78 16.99 -15.55
C GLY A 26 -2.28 15.99 -14.50
N ALA A 27 -2.56 16.21 -13.22
CA ALA A 27 -2.17 15.35 -12.11
C ALA A 27 -3.03 14.08 -12.01
N SER A 28 -3.01 13.24 -13.06
CA SER A 28 -3.71 11.96 -13.08
C SER A 28 -2.76 10.79 -12.81
N PHE A 29 -3.17 9.86 -11.96
CA PHE A 29 -2.52 8.56 -11.79
C PHE A 29 -3.51 7.44 -12.11
N ASN A 30 -3.17 6.58 -13.06
CA ASN A 30 -4.00 5.44 -13.48
C ASN A 30 -5.46 5.81 -13.87
N GLY A 31 -5.65 7.00 -14.45
CA GLY A 31 -6.96 7.50 -14.88
C GLY A 31 -7.76 8.21 -13.77
N GLU A 32 -7.22 8.29 -12.57
CA GLU A 32 -7.82 8.98 -11.41
C GLU A 32 -7.05 10.27 -11.10
N ASN A 33 -7.73 11.34 -10.71
CA ASN A 33 -7.09 12.61 -10.36
C ASN A 33 -7.67 13.14 -9.05
N TRP A 34 -6.85 13.12 -7.99
CA TRP A 34 -7.26 13.52 -6.65
C TRP A 34 -7.13 15.03 -6.38
N LEU A 35 -6.63 15.80 -7.35
CA LEU A 35 -6.50 17.26 -7.26
C LEU A 35 -7.66 18.00 -7.95
N THR A 36 -8.46 17.30 -8.74
CA THR A 36 -9.66 17.82 -9.42
C THR A 36 -10.87 17.04 -8.93
N GLY A 37 -11.83 17.71 -8.30
CA GLY A 37 -12.90 17.02 -7.59
C GLY A 37 -14.06 17.93 -7.26
N LYS A 38 -15.22 17.35 -6.93
CA LYS A 38 -16.41 18.08 -6.52
C LYS A 38 -16.52 18.02 -5.00
N ASN A 39 -16.41 19.17 -4.33
CA ASN A 39 -17.17 19.35 -3.09
C ASN A 39 -18.64 19.50 -3.52
N THR A 40 -19.37 18.39 -3.68
CA THR A 40 -20.78 18.49 -4.04
C THR A 40 -21.55 19.09 -2.88
N ALA A 41 -22.51 19.95 -3.17
CA ALA A 41 -23.36 20.61 -2.17
C ALA A 41 -24.15 19.63 -1.26
N ASP A 42 -24.09 18.32 -1.52
CA ASP A 42 -24.76 17.24 -0.80
C ASP A 42 -23.90 16.64 0.33
N GLY A 43 -22.65 17.10 0.52
CA GLY A 43 -21.76 16.62 1.57
C GLY A 43 -21.03 15.30 1.25
N ASP A 44 -21.15 14.80 0.02
CA ASP A 44 -20.28 13.74 -0.49
C ASP A 44 -18.88 14.33 -0.73
N ILE A 45 -17.94 13.87 0.09
CA ILE A 45 -16.51 14.16 -0.02
C ILE A 45 -15.93 13.23 -1.10
N ASP A 46 -15.09 13.74 -2.01
CA ASP A 46 -14.29 12.87 -2.87
C ASP A 46 -13.30 12.10 -1.99
N GLU A 47 -13.52 10.80 -1.86
CA GLU A 47 -12.73 9.89 -1.05
C GLU A 47 -11.72 9.14 -1.94
N GLY A 48 -10.42 9.34 -1.69
CA GLY A 48 -9.36 8.58 -2.33
C GLY A 48 -9.11 7.28 -1.56
N THR A 49 -9.18 6.11 -2.21
CA THR A 49 -8.83 4.84 -1.55
C THR A 49 -7.39 4.45 -1.86
N VAL A 50 -6.57 4.25 -0.83
CA VAL A 50 -5.23 3.67 -0.92
C VAL A 50 -5.23 2.26 -0.35
N VAL A 51 -4.44 1.35 -0.91
CA VAL A 51 -4.21 0.03 -0.30
C VAL A 51 -3.37 0.16 0.96
N ASP A 52 -3.93 -0.24 2.10
CA ASP A 52 -3.38 -0.07 3.46
C ASP A 52 -2.74 -1.36 4.02
N GLY A 53 -3.05 -2.52 3.44
CA GLY A 53 -2.37 -3.76 3.78
C GLY A 53 -3.05 -5.05 3.31
N PHE A 54 -2.46 -6.18 3.69
CA PHE A 54 -2.99 -7.52 3.46
C PHE A 54 -3.38 -8.15 4.79
N VAL A 55 -4.64 -8.52 4.95
CA VAL A 55 -5.14 -9.22 6.13
C VAL A 55 -5.56 -10.62 5.73
N ARG A 56 -5.19 -11.61 6.54
CA ARG A 56 -5.59 -12.99 6.35
C ARG A 56 -6.67 -13.33 7.37
N GLU A 57 -7.90 -13.45 6.90
CA GLU A 57 -9.07 -13.77 7.73
C GLU A 57 -9.73 -15.05 7.19
N GLY A 58 -9.93 -16.05 8.05
CA GLY A 58 -10.63 -17.29 7.68
C GLY A 58 -9.97 -18.14 6.57
N GLY A 59 -8.68 -17.94 6.29
CA GLY A 59 -7.95 -18.67 5.24
C GLY A 59 -7.89 -17.96 3.88
N ALA A 60 -8.64 -16.87 3.70
CA ALA A 60 -8.54 -16.00 2.53
C ALA A 60 -7.61 -14.81 2.81
N VAL A 61 -6.88 -14.36 1.78
CA VAL A 61 -6.10 -13.12 1.82
C VAL A 61 -7.00 -12.01 1.26
N ARG A 62 -7.18 -10.92 2.02
CA ARG A 62 -7.88 -9.72 1.57
C ARG A 62 -6.95 -8.52 1.60
N VAL A 63 -7.13 -7.66 0.61
CA VAL A 63 -6.53 -6.32 0.58
C VAL A 63 -7.42 -5.40 1.40
N THR A 64 -6.84 -4.71 2.38
CA THR A 64 -7.48 -3.65 3.14
C THR A 64 -7.13 -2.32 2.50
N THR A 65 -8.11 -1.44 2.35
CA THR A 65 -7.92 -0.10 1.81
C THR A 65 -8.18 0.93 2.90
N ALA A 66 -7.38 1.98 2.94
CA ALA A 66 -7.60 3.17 3.73
C ALA A 66 -8.26 4.22 2.85
N THR A 67 -9.32 4.81 3.36
CA THR A 67 -9.95 5.99 2.77
C THR A 67 -9.17 7.24 3.19
N VAL A 68 -8.91 8.12 2.24
CA VAL A 68 -8.27 9.42 2.41
C VAL A 68 -9.32 10.47 2.07
N ASP A 69 -9.59 11.35 3.02
CA ASP A 69 -10.39 12.55 2.80
C ASP A 69 -9.61 13.52 1.91
N LEU A 70 -10.12 13.79 0.70
CA LEU A 70 -9.47 14.68 -0.26
C LEU A 70 -9.94 16.13 -0.15
N THR A 71 -10.83 16.47 0.80
CA THR A 71 -11.36 17.85 0.95
C THR A 71 -10.25 18.88 1.10
N GLU A 72 -9.19 18.52 1.83
CA GLU A 72 -8.04 19.42 2.06
C GLU A 72 -7.00 19.37 0.93
N VAL A 73 -7.23 18.59 -0.13
CA VAL A 73 -6.27 18.31 -1.22
C VAL A 73 -6.80 18.73 -2.60
N ILE A 74 -8.12 18.92 -2.76
CA ILE A 74 -8.73 19.37 -4.02
C ILE A 74 -8.27 20.80 -4.37
N LEU A 75 -7.62 20.96 -5.52
CA LEU A 75 -7.16 22.26 -6.00
C LEU A 75 -8.24 22.98 -6.80
N THR A 76 -8.90 22.28 -7.72
CA THR A 76 -9.87 22.85 -8.68
C THR A 76 -11.24 22.20 -8.56
N GLY A 77 -12.30 22.95 -8.87
CA GLY A 77 -13.70 22.54 -8.71
C GLY A 77 -14.43 23.38 -7.65
N THR A 78 -15.73 23.10 -7.46
CA THR A 78 -16.53 23.76 -6.42
C THR A 78 -15.98 23.41 -5.05
N GLY A 79 -15.63 24.42 -4.23
CA GLY A 79 -15.02 24.25 -2.92
C GLY A 79 -13.53 23.91 -2.95
N GLY A 80 -12.86 23.99 -4.11
CA GLY A 80 -11.42 23.75 -4.25
C GLY A 80 -10.57 24.89 -3.70
N LEU A 81 -9.34 24.58 -3.29
CA LEU A 81 -8.43 25.55 -2.67
C LEU A 81 -8.09 26.76 -3.56
N LEU A 82 -8.16 26.60 -4.88
CA LEU A 82 -7.87 27.65 -5.86
C LEU A 82 -9.11 28.37 -6.38
N GLU A 83 -10.33 28.01 -5.96
CA GLU A 83 -11.57 28.58 -6.50
C GLU A 83 -11.54 30.11 -6.49
N SER A 84 -11.28 30.72 -5.34
CA SER A 84 -11.20 32.18 -5.21
C SER A 84 -10.02 32.78 -5.98
N VAL A 85 -8.89 32.07 -6.08
CA VAL A 85 -7.69 32.53 -6.82
C VAL A 85 -7.94 32.55 -8.32
N LEU A 86 -8.69 31.58 -8.85
CA LEU A 86 -9.06 31.49 -10.27
C LEU A 86 -10.06 32.58 -10.68
N THR A 87 -10.75 33.21 -9.72
CA THR A 87 -11.69 34.32 -9.97
C THR A 87 -11.08 35.72 -9.85
N ILE A 88 -9.81 35.84 -9.45
CA ILE A 88 -9.14 37.14 -9.29
C ILE A 88 -9.06 37.86 -10.64
N ASP A 89 -9.55 39.09 -10.66
CA ASP A 89 -9.50 39.99 -11.81
C ASP A 89 -8.97 41.37 -11.38
N ALA A 90 -7.68 41.61 -11.65
CA ALA A 90 -6.99 42.86 -11.37
C ALA A 90 -7.43 44.05 -12.25
N SER A 91 -8.20 43.80 -13.34
CA SER A 91 -8.75 44.88 -14.17
C SER A 91 -9.97 45.54 -13.54
N THR A 92 -10.73 44.79 -12.74
CA THR A 92 -11.97 45.25 -12.09
C THR A 92 -11.91 45.28 -10.56
N SER A 93 -10.90 44.65 -9.95
CA SER A 93 -10.73 44.61 -8.50
C SER A 93 -10.50 45.99 -7.90
N THR A 94 -11.29 46.29 -6.88
CA THR A 94 -11.14 47.50 -6.06
C THR A 94 -10.34 47.25 -4.78
N ASP A 95 -9.99 45.99 -4.50
CA ASP A 95 -9.29 45.57 -3.28
C ASP A 95 -8.19 44.53 -3.57
N LEU A 96 -7.10 44.99 -4.17
CA LEU A 96 -5.92 44.15 -4.46
C LEU A 96 -5.27 43.59 -3.19
N ALA A 97 -5.47 44.22 -2.03
CA ALA A 97 -4.94 43.71 -0.76
C ALA A 97 -5.72 42.46 -0.32
N GLY A 98 -7.04 42.46 -0.46
CA GLY A 98 -7.88 41.29 -0.26
C GLY A 98 -7.56 40.15 -1.24
N ASP A 99 -7.30 40.47 -2.50
CA ASP A 99 -6.88 39.48 -3.51
C ASP A 99 -5.53 38.84 -3.13
N LEU A 100 -4.56 39.63 -2.65
CA LEU A 100 -3.29 39.11 -2.16
C LEU A 100 -3.48 38.17 -0.95
N THR A 101 -4.32 38.55 0.02
CA THR A 101 -4.65 37.68 1.17
C THR A 101 -5.32 36.37 0.72
N THR A 102 -6.12 36.41 -0.35
CA THR A 102 -6.73 35.22 -0.94
C THR A 102 -5.66 34.28 -1.49
N VAL A 103 -4.68 34.81 -2.22
CA VAL A 103 -3.53 34.04 -2.73
C VAL A 103 -2.70 33.46 -1.58
N GLU A 104 -2.43 34.24 -0.53
CA GLU A 104 -1.67 33.77 0.65
C GLU A 104 -2.40 32.64 1.38
N THR A 105 -3.73 32.74 1.50
CA THR A 105 -4.56 31.71 2.13
C THR A 105 -4.55 30.43 1.29
N ALA A 106 -4.70 30.55 -0.03
CA ALA A 106 -4.60 29.41 -0.94
C ALA A 106 -3.22 28.75 -0.89
N LEU A 107 -2.14 29.54 -0.81
CA LEU A 107 -0.78 29.03 -0.65
C LEU A 107 -0.59 28.29 0.69
N ALA A 108 -1.13 28.81 1.78
CA ALA A 108 -1.10 28.15 3.08
C ALA A 108 -1.86 26.81 3.03
N ALA A 109 -3.01 26.77 2.35
CA ALA A 109 -3.78 25.55 2.17
C ALA A 109 -3.05 24.53 1.27
N LEU A 110 -2.40 24.96 0.20
CA LEU A 110 -1.55 24.08 -0.63
C LEU A 110 -0.39 23.47 0.16
N ASN A 111 0.24 24.24 1.06
CA ASN A 111 1.27 23.70 1.95
C ASN A 111 0.70 22.63 2.89
N LYS A 112 -0.52 22.83 3.40
CA LYS A 112 -1.23 21.83 4.22
C LYS A 112 -1.56 20.58 3.40
N ALA A 113 -2.11 20.74 2.20
CA ALA A 113 -2.40 19.65 1.26
C ALA A 113 -1.14 18.81 0.98
N GLY A 114 -0.02 19.48 0.68
CA GLY A 114 1.28 18.85 0.46
C GLY A 114 1.79 18.10 1.70
N ALA A 115 1.59 18.65 2.91
CA ALA A 115 1.94 17.96 4.15
C ALA A 115 1.07 16.72 4.39
N THR A 116 -0.24 16.78 4.10
CA THR A 116 -1.16 15.64 4.20
C THR A 116 -0.78 14.53 3.22
N LEU A 117 -0.51 14.87 1.96
CA LEU A 117 -0.04 13.91 0.96
C LEU A 117 1.34 13.34 1.32
N GLY A 118 2.24 14.15 1.87
CA GLY A 118 3.54 13.69 2.37
C GLY A 118 3.39 12.69 3.52
N ALA A 119 2.53 12.97 4.50
CA ALA A 119 2.22 12.04 5.58
C ALA A 119 1.62 10.73 5.05
N LEU A 120 0.70 10.81 4.08
CA LEU A 120 0.15 9.64 3.41
C LEU A 120 1.25 8.81 2.71
N SER A 121 2.17 9.45 1.99
CA SER A 121 3.32 8.77 1.37
C SER A 121 4.15 8.03 2.41
N THR A 122 4.48 8.68 3.53
CA THR A 122 5.26 8.02 4.60
C THR A 122 4.51 6.83 5.23
N ARG A 123 3.18 6.91 5.34
CA ARG A 123 2.36 5.80 5.83
C ARG A 123 2.39 4.62 4.86
N ILE A 124 2.27 4.88 3.56
CA ILE A 124 2.37 3.86 2.50
C ILE A 124 3.75 3.18 2.56
N ASP A 125 4.83 3.97 2.66
CA ASP A 125 6.20 3.44 2.76
C ASP A 125 6.37 2.54 4.00
N LEU A 126 5.81 2.94 5.14
CA LEU A 126 5.84 2.13 6.36
C LEU A 126 5.09 0.81 6.20
N GLN A 127 3.98 0.82 5.47
CA GLN A 127 3.18 -0.38 5.19
C GLN A 127 3.85 -1.31 4.20
N ASP A 128 4.49 -0.78 3.16
CA ASP A 128 5.31 -1.56 2.23
C ASP A 128 6.44 -2.28 2.99
N ASN A 129 7.16 -1.54 3.84
CA ASN A 129 8.21 -2.11 4.69
C ASN A 129 7.68 -3.16 5.68
N PHE A 130 6.50 -2.95 6.27
CA PHE A 130 5.87 -3.93 7.15
C PHE A 130 5.49 -5.20 6.39
N ALA A 131 4.89 -5.06 5.21
CA ALA A 131 4.52 -6.18 4.36
C ALA A 131 5.74 -6.99 3.92
N ALA A 132 6.84 -6.33 3.53
CA ALA A 132 8.10 -6.98 3.19
C ALA A 132 8.67 -7.79 4.38
N LYS A 133 8.76 -7.18 5.57
CA LYS A 133 9.25 -7.88 6.78
C LYS A 133 8.35 -9.03 7.20
N LEU A 134 7.03 -8.89 7.04
CA LEU A 134 6.07 -9.96 7.30
C LEU A 134 6.30 -11.12 6.32
N SER A 135 6.51 -10.82 5.04
CA SER A 135 6.84 -11.83 4.02
C SER A 135 8.11 -12.60 4.38
N ASP A 136 9.20 -11.88 4.71
CA ASP A 136 10.48 -12.50 5.10
C ASP A 136 10.33 -13.39 6.35
N SER A 137 9.56 -12.92 7.34
CA SER A 137 9.31 -13.67 8.57
C SER A 137 8.48 -14.92 8.32
N ILE A 138 7.48 -14.84 7.43
CA ILE A 138 6.69 -15.99 7.01
C ILE A 138 7.56 -16.99 6.25
N GLU A 139 8.41 -16.54 5.34
CA GLU A 139 9.32 -17.42 4.59
C GLU A 139 10.29 -18.16 5.51
N SER A 140 10.91 -17.46 6.48
CA SER A 140 11.76 -18.10 7.48
C SER A 140 10.97 -19.04 8.40
N GLY A 141 9.77 -18.64 8.82
CA GLY A 141 8.89 -19.48 9.65
C GLY A 141 8.46 -20.76 8.95
N VAL A 142 8.07 -20.68 7.69
CA VAL A 142 7.74 -21.83 6.85
C VAL A 142 8.98 -22.70 6.61
N SER A 143 10.13 -22.11 6.28
CA SER A 143 11.39 -22.86 6.13
C SER A 143 11.71 -23.67 7.38
N ARG A 144 11.57 -23.09 8.57
CA ARG A 144 11.80 -23.80 9.84
C ARG A 144 10.82 -24.94 10.09
N LEU A 145 9.56 -24.76 9.71
CA LEU A 145 8.55 -25.83 9.83
C LEU A 145 8.87 -26.97 8.86
N VAL A 146 9.23 -26.65 7.61
CA VAL A 146 9.61 -27.65 6.60
C VAL A 146 10.90 -28.38 7.00
N ASP A 147 11.90 -27.66 7.52
CA ASP A 147 13.15 -28.26 7.99
C ASP A 147 12.89 -29.18 9.20
N ALA A 148 12.06 -28.76 10.15
CA ALA A 148 11.69 -29.59 11.30
C ALA A 148 10.93 -30.86 10.88
N ASP A 149 9.99 -30.75 9.94
CA ASP A 149 9.26 -31.88 9.39
C ASP A 149 10.19 -32.88 8.67
N MET A 150 11.19 -32.38 7.92
CA MET A 150 12.20 -33.23 7.29
C MET A 150 13.08 -33.96 8.30
N GLU A 151 13.50 -33.30 9.39
CA GLU A 151 14.30 -33.92 10.44
C GLU A 151 13.53 -35.02 11.18
N GLU A 152 12.25 -34.81 11.50
CA GLU A 152 11.40 -35.83 12.13
C GLU A 152 11.19 -37.05 11.22
N GLU A 153 10.87 -36.83 9.94
CA GLU A 153 10.69 -37.93 8.98
C GLU A 153 12.02 -38.65 8.67
N SER A 154 13.16 -37.94 8.68
CA SER A 154 14.50 -38.55 8.53
C SER A 154 14.86 -39.43 9.73
N ALA A 155 14.56 -38.99 10.95
CA ALA A 155 14.76 -39.78 12.17
C ALA A 155 13.87 -41.03 12.19
N LYS A 156 12.61 -40.87 11.80
CA LYS A 156 11.64 -41.96 11.68
C LYS A 156 12.03 -42.97 10.59
N LEU A 157 12.49 -42.50 9.43
CA LEU A 157 13.01 -43.36 8.36
C LEU A 157 14.22 -44.16 8.84
N SER A 158 15.16 -43.52 9.53
CA SER A 158 16.34 -44.17 10.11
C SER A 158 15.98 -45.23 11.16
N ALA A 159 14.98 -44.94 12.01
CA ALA A 159 14.43 -45.91 12.96
C ALA A 159 13.76 -47.09 12.24
N LEU A 160 12.99 -46.84 11.18
CA LEU A 160 12.34 -47.87 10.37
C LEU A 160 13.36 -48.79 9.68
N GLN A 161 14.43 -48.22 9.14
CA GLN A 161 15.55 -48.96 8.55
C GLN A 161 16.23 -49.86 9.59
N THR A 162 16.48 -49.35 10.79
CA THR A 162 17.05 -50.12 11.91
C THR A 162 16.11 -51.26 12.32
N GLN A 163 14.82 -50.99 12.42
CA GLN A 163 13.81 -52.00 12.73
C GLN A 163 13.75 -53.11 11.66
N GLN A 164 13.85 -52.75 10.37
CA GLN A 164 13.91 -53.74 9.27
C GLN A 164 15.18 -54.60 9.35
N GLN A 165 16.34 -54.00 9.64
CA GLN A 165 17.58 -54.73 9.80
C GLN A 165 17.52 -55.72 10.98
N LEU A 166 16.93 -55.30 12.11
CA LEU A 166 16.66 -56.17 13.26
C LEU A 166 15.65 -57.27 12.92
N ALA A 167 14.61 -56.98 12.13
CA ALA A 167 13.64 -57.96 11.69
C ALA A 167 14.27 -59.04 10.79
N ILE A 168 15.13 -58.65 9.83
CA ILE A 168 15.87 -59.60 8.97
C ILE A 168 16.85 -60.43 9.80
N GLN A 169 17.56 -59.81 10.74
CA GLN A 169 18.49 -60.51 11.62
C GLN A 169 17.75 -61.49 12.54
N SER A 170 16.60 -61.09 13.09
CA SER A 170 15.72 -61.94 13.88
C SER A 170 15.16 -63.11 13.06
N LEU A 171 14.80 -62.89 11.79
CA LEU A 171 14.34 -63.94 10.88
C LEU A 171 15.46 -64.94 10.54
N SER A 172 16.69 -64.45 10.33
CA SER A 172 17.88 -65.30 10.12
C SER A 172 18.23 -66.13 11.35
N ILE A 173 18.13 -65.55 12.55
CA ILE A 173 18.30 -66.25 13.83
C ILE A 173 17.19 -67.29 14.04
N ALA A 174 15.93 -66.96 13.74
CA ALA A 174 14.81 -67.89 13.84
C ALA A 174 14.97 -69.07 12.87
N ASN A 175 15.41 -68.82 11.64
CA ASN A 175 15.61 -69.86 10.63
C ASN A 175 16.80 -70.78 10.97
N SER A 176 17.93 -70.22 11.45
CA SER A 176 19.08 -71.01 11.90
C SER A 176 18.82 -71.77 13.21
N SER A 177 18.07 -71.21 14.15
CA SER A 177 17.61 -71.89 15.37
C SER A 177 16.71 -73.10 15.05
N THR A 178 15.79 -72.96 14.10
CA THR A 178 14.91 -74.06 13.65
C THR A 178 15.70 -75.19 12.97
N GLN A 179 16.75 -74.87 12.21
CA GLN A 179 17.65 -75.86 11.60
C GLN A 179 18.48 -76.63 12.64
N ASN A 180 18.94 -75.96 13.70
CA ASN A 180 19.64 -76.61 14.83
C ASN A 180 18.71 -77.55 15.63
N ILE A 181 17.43 -77.19 15.78
CA ILE A 181 16.42 -78.05 16.39
C ILE A 181 16.17 -79.31 15.53
N LEU A 182 16.07 -79.15 14.20
CA LEU A 182 15.90 -80.30 13.30
C LEU A 182 17.11 -81.24 13.27
N THR A 183 18.33 -80.75 13.50
CA THR A 183 19.50 -81.63 13.67
C THR A 183 19.47 -82.42 14.99
N LEU A 184 18.89 -81.87 16.07
CA LEU A 184 18.70 -82.56 17.35
C LEU A 184 17.63 -83.65 17.31
N PHE A 185 16.67 -83.56 16.38
CA PHE A 185 15.68 -84.62 16.13
C PHE A 185 16.14 -85.63 15.05
N ARG A 186 17.33 -85.45 14.47
CA ARG A 186 17.90 -86.34 13.44
C ARG A 186 19.16 -87.09 13.93
N SER A 187 19.57 -86.84 15.17
CA SER A 187 20.55 -87.62 15.95
C SER A 187 19.83 -88.55 16.92
#